data_AF-A0A6P7T9Z5-F1
#
_entry.id   AF-A0A6P7T9Z5-F1
#
_cell.length_a   1.000
_cell.length_b   1.000
_cell.length_c   1.000
_cell.angle_alpha   90.00
_cell.angle_beta   90.00
_cell.angle_gamma   90.00
#
_symmetry.space_group_name_H-M   'P 1'
#
loop_
_entity.id
_entity.type
_entity.pdbx_description
1 polymer ?
#
loop_
_entity_poly.entity_id
_entity_poly.type
_entity_poly.pdbx_seq_one_letter_code
_entity_poly.pdbx_strand_id
1 'polypeptide(L)'
;MTTTTTTAPRPFLDEIKTTKKDDLQHIDVQEKTALPTKTDIVKEKSEQELRSSIGSFDKAKLNPTETQEKISLPDKTEIDQEKTEQKLRSNINDFDKNQLKHAEVEEKNPLPDKDTIKQEKTEQELKNSINKFDKTELKCTKTCEKTVLPTKADIAQEKGSA
;
A
#
# COMPACT_ATOMS: atom_id res chain seq x y z
N MET A 1 -77.05 0.52 19.18
CA MET A 1 -76.83 1.90 18.72
C MET A 1 -76.69 2.80 19.91
N THR A 2 -75.68 3.69 19.84
CA THR A 2 -75.61 5.05 20.43
C THR A 2 -75.52 5.16 21.95
N THR A 3 -74.69 6.00 22.57
CA THR A 3 -73.78 7.09 22.12
C THR A 3 -72.94 7.52 23.32
N THR A 4 -71.63 7.72 23.16
CA THR A 4 -70.76 8.38 24.15
C THR A 4 -71.03 9.88 24.13
N THR A 5 -71.52 10.44 25.24
CA THR A 5 -71.64 11.89 25.41
C THR A 5 -70.39 12.41 26.12
N THR A 6 -69.54 13.12 25.37
CA THR A 6 -68.35 13.82 25.87
C THR A 6 -68.78 15.08 26.64
N THR A 7 -68.83 14.96 27.97
CA THR A 7 -69.04 16.09 28.89
C THR A 7 -67.71 16.80 29.17
N ALA A 8 -67.73 18.14 29.10
CA ALA A 8 -66.60 19.05 29.33
C ALA A 8 -65.81 18.75 30.63
N PRO A 9 -64.49 19.01 30.73
CA PRO A 9 -63.58 18.52 31.79
C PRO A 9 -63.82 19.11 33.19
N ARG A 10 -64.91 19.84 33.39
CA ARG A 10 -65.35 20.32 34.70
C ARG A 10 -65.44 19.24 35.79
N PRO A 11 -65.95 18.01 35.55
CA PRO A 11 -66.01 17.01 36.60
C PRO A 11 -64.62 16.56 37.04
N PHE A 12 -63.62 16.54 36.14
CA PHE A 12 -62.23 16.20 36.49
C PHE A 12 -61.55 17.28 37.33
N LEU A 13 -61.80 18.57 37.04
CA LEU A 13 -61.29 19.65 37.89
C LEU A 13 -61.97 19.68 39.27
N ASP A 14 -63.26 19.37 39.35
CA ASP A 14 -63.95 19.26 40.63
C ASP A 14 -63.46 18.03 41.42
N GLU A 15 -63.18 16.91 40.72
CA GLU A 15 -62.57 15.72 41.31
C GLU A 15 -61.19 16.03 41.94
N ILE A 16 -60.29 16.72 41.22
CA ILE A 16 -58.99 17.15 41.75
C ILE A 16 -59.13 18.13 42.93
N LYS A 17 -60.16 19.00 42.94
CA LYS A 17 -60.42 19.88 44.08
C LYS A 17 -60.94 19.12 45.30
N THR A 18 -61.64 18.01 45.09
CA THR A 18 -62.16 17.17 46.17
C THR A 18 -61.16 16.12 46.68
N THR A 19 -60.15 15.75 45.88
CA THR A 19 -59.06 14.89 46.34
C THR A 19 -58.28 15.59 47.45
N LYS A 20 -58.26 14.97 48.62
CA LYS A 20 -57.59 15.48 49.81
C LYS A 20 -56.13 15.05 49.77
N LYS A 21 -55.27 15.74 50.51
CA LYS A 21 -53.85 15.37 50.62
C LYS A 21 -53.67 13.94 51.16
N ASP A 22 -54.61 13.46 51.96
CA ASP A 22 -54.67 12.08 52.47
C ASP A 22 -54.93 11.03 51.40
N ASP A 23 -55.49 11.40 50.24
CA ASP A 23 -55.71 10.50 49.10
C ASP A 23 -54.42 10.28 48.28
N LEU A 24 -53.38 11.09 48.51
CA LEU A 24 -52.06 10.91 47.89
C LEU A 24 -51.23 9.96 48.75
N GLN A 25 -50.63 8.94 48.12
CA GLN A 25 -49.69 8.09 48.82
C GLN A 25 -48.47 8.92 49.27
N HIS A 26 -48.23 8.93 50.58
CA HIS A 26 -47.02 9.54 51.14
C HIS A 26 -45.81 8.73 50.69
N ILE A 27 -44.93 9.34 49.88
CA ILE A 27 -43.61 8.80 49.58
C ILE A 27 -42.61 9.44 50.54
N ASP A 28 -41.96 8.59 51.34
CA ASP A 28 -40.79 8.97 52.12
C ASP A 28 -39.57 8.94 51.18
N VAL A 29 -38.97 10.11 50.91
CA VAL A 29 -37.77 10.18 50.08
C VAL A 29 -36.58 9.74 50.94
N GLN A 30 -36.22 8.46 50.86
CA GLN A 30 -35.00 7.97 51.51
C GLN A 30 -33.76 8.39 50.71
N GLU A 31 -32.97 9.33 51.23
CA GLU A 31 -31.61 9.57 50.79
C GLU A 31 -30.76 8.33 51.14
N LYS A 32 -30.35 7.56 50.13
CA LYS A 32 -29.44 6.41 50.34
C LYS A 32 -28.01 6.92 50.60
N THR A 33 -27.74 7.32 51.84
CA THR A 33 -26.36 7.44 52.32
C THR A 33 -25.86 6.05 52.70
N ALA A 34 -25.38 5.28 51.72
CA ALA A 34 -24.77 3.98 52.01
C ALA A 34 -23.50 4.20 52.83
N LEU A 35 -23.48 3.67 54.05
CA LEU A 35 -22.27 3.66 54.87
C LEU A 35 -21.19 2.82 54.16
N PRO A 36 -19.90 3.19 54.28
CA PRO A 36 -18.81 2.39 53.74
C PRO A 36 -18.93 0.95 54.22
N THR A 37 -18.77 0.00 53.29
CA THR A 37 -18.79 -1.41 53.65
C THR A 37 -17.51 -1.78 54.42
N LYS A 38 -17.53 -2.90 55.15
CA LYS A 38 -16.33 -3.40 55.83
C LYS A 38 -15.16 -3.59 54.86
N THR A 39 -15.45 -3.98 53.62
CA THR A 39 -14.45 -4.10 52.55
C THR A 39 -13.84 -2.76 52.14
N ASP A 40 -14.65 -1.70 52.07
CA ASP A 40 -14.17 -0.35 51.73
C ASP A 40 -13.19 0.15 52.80
N ILE A 41 -13.54 -0.04 54.08
CA ILE A 41 -12.71 0.38 55.22
C ILE A 41 -11.37 -0.38 55.25
N VAL A 42 -11.39 -1.69 55.00
CA VAL A 42 -10.16 -2.51 54.95
C VAL A 42 -9.27 -2.08 53.79
N LYS A 43 -9.87 -1.81 52.62
CA LYS A 43 -9.14 -1.33 51.44
C LYS A 43 -8.51 0.04 51.69
N GLU A 44 -9.27 0.98 52.24
CA GLU A 44 -8.78 2.32 52.56
C GLU A 44 -7.62 2.27 53.56
N LYS A 45 -7.75 1.48 54.62
CA LYS A 45 -6.68 1.29 55.60
C LYS A 45 -5.41 0.70 54.97
N SER A 46 -5.56 -0.30 54.10
CA SER A 46 -4.42 -0.90 53.39
C SER A 46 -3.74 0.11 52.45
N GLU A 47 -4.52 0.94 51.74
CA GLU A 47 -3.97 1.98 50.88
C GLU A 47 -3.25 3.08 51.69
N GLN A 48 -3.80 3.47 52.84
CA GLN A 48 -3.19 4.44 53.74
C GLN A 48 -1.85 3.94 54.29
N GLU A 49 -1.77 2.67 54.69
CA GLU A 49 -0.52 2.05 55.14
C GLU A 49 0.51 1.98 54.01
N LEU A 50 0.10 1.59 52.79
CA LEU A 50 0.98 1.58 51.62
C LEU A 50 1.53 2.97 51.30
N ARG A 51 0.68 4.00 51.27
CA ARG A 51 1.09 5.39 51.03
C ARG A 51 2.06 5.88 52.09
N SER A 52 1.81 5.56 53.36
CA SER A 52 2.68 5.93 54.49
C SER A 52 4.04 5.24 54.40
N SER A 53 4.05 3.96 54.00
CA SER A 53 5.26 3.16 53.78
C SER A 53 6.11 3.71 52.63
N ILE A 54 5.50 4.05 51.50
CA ILE A 54 6.18 4.68 50.35
C ILE A 54 6.71 6.07 50.73
N GLY A 55 5.92 6.88 51.45
CA GLY A 55 6.33 8.22 51.88
C GLY A 55 7.47 8.22 52.90
N SER A 56 7.54 7.19 53.75
CA SER A 56 8.59 7.02 54.76
C SER A 56 9.76 6.16 54.26
N PHE A 57 9.77 5.82 52.97
CA PHE A 57 10.79 4.97 52.39
C PHE A 57 12.15 5.67 52.41
N ASP A 58 13.09 5.08 53.15
CA ASP A 58 14.46 5.57 53.25
C ASP A 58 15.24 5.23 51.98
N LYS A 59 15.51 6.27 51.17
CA LYS A 59 16.29 6.15 49.93
C LYS A 59 17.74 5.68 50.18
N ALA A 60 18.29 5.84 51.39
CA ALA A 60 19.61 5.35 51.73
C ALA A 60 19.69 3.81 51.77
N LYS A 61 18.54 3.13 51.82
CA LYS A 61 18.45 1.66 51.73
C LYS A 61 18.46 1.14 50.29
N LEU A 62 18.38 2.01 49.29
CA LEU A 62 18.57 1.60 47.90
C LEU A 62 20.03 1.26 47.68
N ASN A 63 20.29 0.14 47.00
CA ASN A 63 21.64 -0.18 46.56
C ASN A 63 22.12 0.91 45.58
N PRO A 64 23.31 1.51 45.80
CA PRO A 64 23.87 2.44 44.84
C PRO A 64 24.05 1.71 43.50
N THR A 65 23.48 2.27 42.44
CA THR A 65 23.62 1.78 41.08
C THR A 65 24.44 2.80 40.31
N GLU A 66 25.59 2.38 39.79
CA GLU A 66 26.43 3.21 38.92
C GLU A 66 25.80 3.27 37.52
N THR A 67 25.29 4.44 37.14
CA THR A 67 24.80 4.68 35.78
C THR A 67 26.00 4.95 34.87
N GLN A 68 26.34 4.00 34.00
CA GLN A 68 27.36 4.22 32.97
C GLN A 68 26.75 4.95 31.77
N GLU A 69 27.15 6.21 31.57
CA GLU A 69 26.89 6.95 30.34
C GLU A 69 27.87 6.46 29.26
N LYS A 70 27.38 5.68 28.29
CA LYS A 70 28.20 5.28 27.13
C LYS A 70 28.35 6.44 26.15
N ILE A 71 29.27 7.35 26.44
CA ILE A 71 29.79 8.28 25.42
C ILE A 71 30.94 7.56 24.73
N SER A 72 30.65 6.93 23.58
CA SER A 72 31.71 6.47 22.68
C SER A 72 32.23 7.68 21.90
N LEU A 73 33.50 8.00 22.05
CA LEU A 73 34.16 8.95 21.16
C LEU A 73 34.23 8.34 19.76
N PRO A 74 34.14 9.17 18.69
CA PRO A 74 34.34 8.68 17.34
C PRO A 74 35.71 8.01 17.21
N ASP A 75 35.73 6.86 16.56
CA ASP A 75 36.98 6.16 16.30
C ASP A 75 37.79 6.89 15.22
N LYS A 76 39.10 6.67 15.19
CA LYS A 76 39.99 7.30 14.20
C LYS A 76 39.52 7.08 12.76
N THR A 77 38.97 5.91 12.47
CA THR A 77 38.40 5.56 11.16
C THR A 77 37.23 6.47 10.78
N GLU A 78 36.34 6.77 11.72
CA GLU A 78 35.17 7.62 11.50
C GLU A 78 35.60 9.07 11.23
N ILE A 79 36.59 9.56 11.97
CA ILE A 79 37.17 10.89 11.78
C ILE A 79 37.87 11.01 10.41
N ASP A 80 38.67 10.00 10.04
CA ASP A 80 39.38 9.98 8.75
C ASP A 80 38.39 9.89 7.57
N GLN A 81 37.30 9.14 7.74
CA GLN A 81 36.21 9.08 6.77
C GLN A 81 35.53 10.45 6.63
N GLU A 82 35.09 11.07 7.72
CA GLU A 82 34.43 12.37 7.70
C GLU A 82 35.31 13.45 7.03
N LYS A 83 36.60 13.46 7.36
CA LYS A 83 37.57 14.37 6.75
C LYS A 83 37.73 14.14 5.25
N THR A 84 37.71 12.88 4.82
CA THR A 84 37.77 12.51 3.40
C THR A 84 36.53 12.99 2.66
N GLU A 85 35.35 12.78 3.24
CA GLU A 85 34.08 13.24 2.67
C GLU A 85 34.01 14.77 2.58
N GLN A 86 34.43 15.48 3.63
CA GLN A 86 34.48 16.94 3.65
C GLN A 86 35.41 17.48 2.56
N LYS A 87 36.61 16.89 2.41
CA LYS A 87 37.56 17.25 1.37
C LYS A 87 37.00 17.01 -0.03
N LEU A 88 36.32 15.88 -0.24
CA LEU A 88 35.68 15.57 -1.52
C LEU A 88 34.59 16.59 -1.86
N ARG A 89 33.71 16.90 -0.90
CA ARG A 89 32.64 17.89 -1.08
C ARG A 89 33.19 19.27 -1.42
N SER A 90 34.24 19.71 -0.72
CA SER A 90 34.90 20.98 -0.98
C SER A 90 35.50 21.02 -2.39
N ASN A 91 36.24 19.97 -2.77
CA ASN A 91 36.82 19.85 -4.11
C ASN A 91 35.78 19.89 -5.22
N ILE A 92 34.61 19.26 -5.03
CA ILE A 92 33.51 19.29 -6.02
C ILE A 92 32.88 20.67 -6.09
N ASN A 93 32.65 21.32 -4.94
CA ASN A 93 32.07 22.66 -4.88
C ASN A 93 32.95 23.71 -5.57
N ASP A 94 34.26 23.60 -5.37
CA ASP A 94 35.24 24.56 -5.87
C ASP A 94 35.81 24.15 -7.25
N PHE A 95 35.27 23.08 -7.85
CA PHE A 95 35.75 22.58 -9.14
C PHE A 95 35.44 23.57 -10.26
N ASP A 96 36.50 24.18 -10.80
CA ASP A 96 36.40 25.04 -11.98
C ASP A 96 36.18 24.22 -13.26
N LYS A 97 34.99 24.35 -13.84
CA LYS A 97 34.60 23.69 -15.09
C LYS A 97 35.47 24.09 -16.29
N ASN A 98 36.17 25.23 -16.23
CA ASN A 98 37.10 25.63 -17.29
C ASN A 98 38.35 24.74 -17.34
N GLN A 99 38.60 23.92 -16.30
CA GLN A 99 39.65 22.89 -16.31
C GLN A 99 39.24 21.64 -17.11
N LEU A 100 37.97 21.50 -17.48
CA LEU A 100 37.53 20.41 -18.35
C LEU A 100 38.01 20.68 -19.78
N LYS A 101 38.61 19.67 -20.39
CA LYS A 101 38.96 19.72 -21.81
C LYS A 101 37.68 19.85 -22.64
N HIS A 102 37.67 20.78 -23.59
CA HIS A 102 36.59 20.86 -24.57
C HIS A 102 36.52 19.56 -25.38
N ALA A 103 35.34 18.95 -25.41
CA ALA A 103 35.01 17.87 -26.32
C ALA A 103 34.14 18.44 -27.45
N GLU A 104 34.65 18.40 -28.68
CA GLU A 104 33.88 18.74 -29.87
C GLU A 104 32.97 17.56 -30.22
N VAL A 105 31.65 17.76 -30.13
CA VAL A 105 30.66 16.74 -30.49
C VAL A 105 30.22 17.02 -31.92
N GLU A 106 30.67 16.18 -32.86
CA GLU A 106 30.26 16.25 -34.26
C GLU A 106 29.09 15.28 -34.50
N GLU A 107 27.89 15.80 -34.72
CA GLU A 107 26.73 15.01 -35.13
C GLU A 107 26.90 14.59 -36.60
N LYS A 108 27.31 13.34 -36.83
CA LYS A 108 27.41 12.77 -38.18
C LYS A 108 26.01 12.40 -38.67
N ASN A 109 25.43 13.24 -39.51
CA ASN A 109 24.27 12.89 -40.34
C ASN A 109 24.71 12.68 -41.80
N PRO A 110 25.46 11.59 -42.10
CA PRO A 110 25.93 11.34 -43.46
C PRO A 110 24.73 11.10 -44.37
N LEU A 111 24.75 11.73 -45.55
CA LEU A 111 23.79 11.42 -46.59
C LEU A 111 23.96 9.96 -47.03
N PRO A 112 22.87 9.28 -47.41
CA PRO A 112 22.96 7.93 -47.97
C PRO A 112 23.87 7.94 -49.20
N ASP A 113 24.74 6.93 -49.28
CA ASP A 113 25.66 6.77 -50.41
C ASP A 113 24.94 6.28 -51.67
N LYS A 114 25.65 6.32 -52.80
CA LYS A 114 25.07 5.98 -54.11
C LYS A 114 24.59 4.53 -54.19
N ASP A 115 25.21 3.62 -53.47
CA ASP A 115 24.83 2.20 -53.50
C ASP A 115 23.56 1.97 -52.67
N THR A 116 23.46 2.61 -51.50
CA THR A 116 22.23 2.63 -50.69
C THR A 116 21.03 3.16 -51.50
N ILE A 117 21.21 4.28 -52.21
CA ILE A 117 20.15 4.87 -53.05
C ILE A 117 19.75 3.93 -54.20
N LYS A 118 20.73 3.29 -54.85
CA LYS A 118 20.46 2.33 -55.94
C LYS A 118 19.70 1.12 -55.42
N GLN A 119 20.13 0.56 -54.29
CA GLN A 119 19.48 -0.59 -53.67
C GLN A 119 18.02 -0.27 -53.32
N GLU A 120 17.76 0.88 -52.69
CA GLU A 120 16.41 1.30 -52.38
C GLU A 120 15.55 1.48 -53.63
N LYS A 121 16.11 2.09 -54.69
CA LYS A 121 15.41 2.23 -55.98
C LYS A 121 15.05 0.87 -56.59
N THR A 122 15.99 -0.08 -56.61
CA THR A 122 15.74 -1.43 -57.13
C THR A 122 14.68 -2.16 -56.31
N GLU A 123 14.73 -2.04 -54.97
CA GLU A 123 13.71 -2.65 -54.11
C GLU A 123 12.32 -2.04 -54.38
N GLN A 124 12.25 -0.72 -54.54
CA GLN A 124 11.00 -0.03 -54.82
C GLN A 124 10.42 -0.43 -56.20
N GLU A 125 11.27 -0.53 -57.22
CA GLU A 125 10.88 -1.00 -58.56
C GLU A 125 10.37 -2.45 -58.52
N LEU A 126 11.03 -3.34 -57.76
CA LEU A 126 10.56 -4.71 -57.57
C LEU A 126 9.21 -4.76 -56.86
N LYS A 127 9.06 -4.04 -55.75
CA LYS A 127 7.78 -3.93 -55.00
C LYS A 127 6.66 -3.43 -55.88
N ASN A 128 6.92 -2.44 -56.73
CA ASN A 128 5.95 -1.89 -57.66
C ASN A 128 5.58 -2.90 -58.74
N SER A 129 6.55 -3.64 -59.28
CA SER A 129 6.32 -4.66 -60.31
C SER A 129 5.46 -5.82 -59.78
N ILE A 130 5.73 -6.28 -58.55
CA ILE A 130 4.92 -7.32 -57.89
C ILE A 130 3.50 -6.81 -57.62
N ASN A 131 3.33 -5.58 -57.13
CA ASN A 131 2.01 -5.01 -56.87
C ASN A 131 1.16 -4.84 -58.14
N LYS A 132 1.80 -4.54 -59.27
CA LYS A 132 1.13 -4.37 -60.57
C LYS A 132 0.99 -5.67 -61.36
N PHE A 133 1.48 -6.80 -60.84
CA PHE A 133 1.47 -8.06 -61.56
C PHE A 133 0.03 -8.59 -61.70
N ASP A 134 -0.44 -8.68 -62.95
CA ASP A 134 -1.74 -9.24 -63.26
C ASP A 134 -1.66 -10.77 -63.31
N LYS A 135 -2.34 -11.42 -62.36
CA LYS A 135 -2.41 -12.89 -62.29
C LYS A 135 -3.07 -13.52 -63.52
N THR A 136 -3.87 -12.77 -64.27
CA THR A 136 -4.54 -13.28 -65.47
C THR A 136 -3.56 -13.47 -66.64
N GLU A 137 -2.39 -12.85 -66.61
CA GLU A 137 -1.30 -13.08 -67.58
C GLU A 137 -0.58 -14.42 -67.36
N LEU A 138 -0.84 -15.11 -66.24
CA LEU A 138 -0.30 -16.44 -66.00
C LEU A 138 -0.95 -17.46 -66.94
N LYS A 139 -0.12 -18.14 -67.73
CA LYS A 139 -0.58 -19.23 -68.60
C LYS A 139 -1.10 -20.39 -67.77
N CYS A 140 -2.37 -20.74 -67.98
CA CYS A 140 -2.96 -21.94 -67.38
C CYS A 140 -2.18 -23.18 -67.85
N THR A 141 -1.55 -23.87 -66.90
CA THR A 141 -0.73 -25.06 -67.16
C THR A 141 -1.36 -26.24 -66.45
N LYS A 142 -1.59 -27.33 -67.17
CA LYS A 142 -2.07 -28.59 -66.58
C LYS A 142 -0.91 -29.24 -65.82
N THR A 143 -0.99 -29.22 -64.50
CA THR A 143 -0.04 -29.96 -63.65
C THR A 143 -0.52 -31.40 -63.54
N CYS A 144 0.28 -32.36 -64.02
CA CYS A 144 0.02 -33.78 -63.83
C CYS A 144 0.66 -34.22 -62.51
N GLU A 145 -0.10 -34.18 -61.42
CA GLU A 145 0.30 -34.81 -60.17
C GLU A 145 0.21 -36.33 -60.33
N LYS A 146 1.35 -37.02 -60.28
CA LYS A 146 1.38 -38.48 -60.32
C LYS A 146 0.98 -39.03 -58.95
N THR A 147 -0.31 -39.24 -58.74
CA THR A 147 -0.80 -40.13 -57.68
C THR A 147 -0.72 -41.57 -58.19
N VAL A 148 0.45 -42.18 -58.08
CA VAL A 148 0.56 -43.63 -58.29
C VAL A 148 -0.10 -44.30 -57.10
N LEU A 149 -1.25 -44.94 -57.31
CA LEU A 149 -1.83 -45.80 -56.28
C LEU A 149 -0.86 -46.96 -56.02
N PRO A 150 -0.53 -47.29 -54.75
CA PRO A 150 0.34 -48.42 -54.45
C PRO A 150 -0.13 -49.68 -55.16
N THR A 151 0.78 -50.39 -55.81
CA THR A 151 0.44 -51.66 -56.48
C THR A 151 0.22 -52.75 -55.44
N LYS A 152 -0.45 -53.85 -55.82
CA LYS A 152 -0.62 -54.99 -54.91
C LYS A 152 0.71 -55.57 -54.42
N ALA A 153 1.79 -55.43 -55.19
CA ALA A 153 3.14 -55.82 -54.78
C ALA A 153 3.67 -54.89 -53.68
N ASP A 154 3.49 -53.58 -53.82
CA ASP A 154 3.87 -52.59 -52.80
C ASP A 154 3.12 -52.85 -51.49
N ILE A 155 1.81 -53.11 -51.58
CA ILE A 155 0.96 -53.42 -50.42
C ILE A 155 1.36 -54.75 -49.78
N ALA A 156 1.71 -55.77 -50.57
CA ALA A 156 2.12 -57.08 -50.06
C ALA A 156 3.51 -57.06 -49.41
N GLN A 157 4.45 -56.28 -49.96
CA GLN A 157 5.76 -56.06 -49.34
C GLN A 157 5.60 -55.37 -47.98
N GLU A 158 4.69 -54.40 -47.87
CA GLU A 158 4.39 -53.72 -46.61
C GLU A 158 3.67 -54.65 -45.62
N LYS A 159 2.70 -55.45 -46.07
CA LYS A 159 1.99 -56.42 -45.21
C LYS A 159 2.81 -57.64 -44.80
N GLY A 160 3.82 -58.02 -45.57
CA GLY A 160 4.74 -59.12 -45.26
C GLY A 160 5.92 -58.70 -44.37
N SER A 161 6.06 -57.40 -44.11
CA SER A 161 7.04 -56.83 -43.19
C SER A 161 6.44 -56.49 -41.81
N ALA A 162 5.30 -57.09 -41.46
CA ALA A 162 4.61 -56.97 -40.18
C ALA A 162 4.65 -58.29 -39.39
#